data_AF-A0A356EJR5-F1
#
_entry.id   AF-A0A356EJR5-F1
#
_cell.length_a   1.000
_cell.length_b   1.000
_cell.length_c   1.000
_cell.angle_alpha   90.00
_cell.angle_beta   90.00
_cell.angle_gamma   90.00
#
_symmetry.space_group_name_H-M   'P 1'
#
loop_
_entity.id
_entity.type
_entity.pdbx_description
1 polymer ?
#
loop_
_entity_poly.entity_id
_entity_poly.type
_entity_poly.pdbx_seq_one_letter_code
_entity_poly.pdbx_strand_id
1 'polypeptide(L)'
;MATIYSHAVVGLGLARLYTGRPMPWAYWGLAAVLPIIPDLDVLSTAAYGHIMGHRGMTHTLVFALLLGTIAAGATFRYFRT
;
A
#
# COMPACT_ATOMS: atom_id res chain seq x y z
N MET A 1 6.83 4.69 -14.42
CA MET A 1 5.64 4.76 -13.55
C MET A 1 5.36 3.34 -13.13
N ALA A 2 5.25 3.06 -11.84
CA ALA A 2 4.67 1.78 -11.46
C ALA A 2 3.20 1.81 -11.89
N THR A 3 2.75 0.76 -12.55
CA THR A 3 1.32 0.62 -12.87
C THR A 3 0.61 0.02 -11.66
N ILE A 4 -0.72 0.08 -11.66
CA ILE A 4 -1.55 -0.65 -10.69
C ILE A 4 -1.09 -2.12 -10.57
N TYR A 5 -0.74 -2.75 -11.70
CA TYR A 5 -0.23 -4.12 -11.74
C TYR A 5 1.15 -4.25 -11.12
N SER A 6 2.09 -3.34 -11.45
CA SER A 6 3.44 -3.38 -10.90
C SER A 6 3.45 -3.19 -9.38
N HIS A 7 2.60 -2.30 -8.86
CA HIS A 7 2.40 -2.10 -7.43
C HIS A 7 1.91 -3.37 -6.74
N ALA A 8 0.88 -4.02 -7.30
CA ALA A 8 0.35 -5.27 -6.76
C ALA A 8 1.41 -6.39 -6.77
N VAL A 9 2.17 -6.54 -7.86
CA VAL A 9 3.20 -7.58 -7.99
C VAL A 9 4.31 -7.37 -6.95
N VAL A 10 4.80 -6.15 -6.77
CA VAL A 10 5.82 -5.84 -5.76
C VAL A 10 5.28 -6.10 -4.35
N GLY A 11 4.06 -5.66 -4.06
CA GLY A 11 3.40 -5.89 -2.78
C GLY A 11 3.24 -7.36 -2.44
N LEU A 12 2.72 -8.16 -3.38
CA LEU A 12 2.59 -9.61 -3.24
C LEU A 12 3.94 -10.31 -3.10
N GLY A 13 4.96 -9.88 -3.85
CA GLY A 13 6.31 -10.40 -3.76
C GLY A 13 6.93 -10.18 -2.37
N LEU A 14 6.84 -8.95 -1.85
CA LEU A 14 7.32 -8.63 -0.50
C LEU A 14 6.52 -9.38 0.57
N ALA A 15 5.19 -9.45 0.43
CA ALA A 15 4.36 -10.25 1.32
C ALA A 15 4.83 -11.70 1.35
N ARG A 16 5.04 -12.33 0.19
CA ARG A 16 5.51 -13.72 0.12
C ARG A 16 6.89 -13.93 0.75
N LEU A 17 7.80 -12.98 0.58
CA LEU A 17 9.15 -13.03 1.14
C LEU A 17 9.16 -12.94 2.67
N TYR A 18 8.31 -12.10 3.26
CA TYR A 18 8.27 -11.89 4.71
C TYR A 18 7.28 -12.79 5.46
N THR A 19 6.44 -13.54 4.74
CA THR A 19 5.49 -14.45 5.37
C THR A 19 6.13 -15.82 5.65
N GLY A 20 6.26 -16.17 6.93
CA GLY A 20 6.80 -17.47 7.39
C GLY A 20 5.76 -18.56 7.66
N ARG A 21 4.46 -18.27 7.55
CA ARG A 21 3.36 -19.21 7.84
C ARG A 21 2.22 -19.06 6.83
N PRO A 22 1.30 -20.03 6.71
CA PRO A 22 0.08 -19.83 5.92
C PRO A 22 -0.69 -18.61 6.43
N MET A 23 -1.08 -17.73 5.50
CA MET A 23 -1.87 -16.52 5.80
C MET A 23 -3.23 -16.60 5.11
N PRO A 24 -4.27 -16.02 5.71
CA PRO A 24 -5.60 -15.98 5.10
C PRO A 24 -5.60 -15.12 3.84
N TRP A 25 -6.58 -15.34 2.96
CA TRP A 25 -6.70 -14.63 1.68
C TRP A 25 -6.72 -13.10 1.83
N ALA A 26 -7.29 -12.58 2.92
CA ALA A 26 -7.36 -11.15 3.18
C ALA A 26 -5.98 -10.50 3.34
N TYR A 27 -4.98 -11.23 3.84
CA TYR A 27 -3.60 -10.76 3.91
C TYR A 27 -3.03 -10.49 2.51
N TRP A 28 -3.25 -11.43 1.59
CA TRP A 28 -2.82 -11.31 0.20
C TRP A 28 -3.56 -10.19 -0.54
N GLY A 29 -4.85 -10.02 -0.25
CA GLY A 29 -5.64 -8.89 -0.75
C GLY A 29 -5.05 -7.53 -0.32
N LEU A 30 -4.73 -7.38 0.96
CA LEU A 30 -4.09 -6.16 1.48
C LEU A 30 -2.70 -5.93 0.88
N ALA A 31 -1.90 -6.99 0.74
CA ALA A 31 -0.58 -6.91 0.12
C ALA A 31 -0.63 -6.42 -1.34
N ALA A 32 -1.67 -6.79 -2.09
CA ALA A 32 -1.86 -6.31 -3.45
C ALA A 32 -2.40 -4.87 -3.50
N VAL A 33 -3.31 -4.51 -2.60
CA VAL A 33 -4.08 -3.25 -2.68
C VAL A 33 -3.36 -2.06 -2.02
N LEU A 34 -2.72 -2.23 -0.86
CA LEU A 34 -2.11 -1.11 -0.14
C LEU A 34 -1.06 -0.35 -0.97
N PRO A 35 -0.19 -1.01 -1.76
CA PRO A 35 0.78 -0.30 -2.60
C PRO A 35 0.17 0.50 -3.76
N ILE A 36 -1.10 0.25 -4.12
CA ILE A 36 -1.81 0.98 -5.18
C ILE A 36 -2.37 2.31 -4.65
N ILE A 37 -2.67 2.40 -3.35
CA ILE A 37 -3.35 3.56 -2.75
C ILE A 37 -2.67 4.90 -3.04
N PRO A 38 -1.33 5.04 -3.03
CA PRO A 38 -0.68 6.30 -3.38
C PRO A 38 -1.05 6.87 -4.75
N ASP A 39 -1.33 6.02 -5.74
CA ASP A 39 -1.67 6.41 -7.11
C ASP A 39 -3.08 7.01 -7.23
N LEU A 40 -3.93 6.90 -6.20
CA LEU A 40 -5.25 7.54 -6.17
C LEU A 40 -5.15 9.07 -6.18
N ASP A 41 -3.97 9.63 -5.94
CA ASP A 41 -3.68 11.06 -6.09
C ASP A 41 -3.82 11.56 -7.54
N VAL A 42 -3.98 10.67 -8.53
CA VAL A 42 -4.36 11.02 -9.91
C VAL A 42 -5.69 11.77 -9.97
N LEU A 43 -6.54 11.60 -8.96
CA LEU A 43 -7.80 12.32 -8.81
C LEU A 43 -7.62 13.74 -8.25
N SER A 44 -6.41 14.10 -7.81
CA SER A 44 -6.12 15.44 -7.30
C SER A 44 -6.16 16.48 -8.40
N THR A 45 -6.79 17.62 -8.11
CA THR A 45 -6.83 18.80 -8.98
C THR A 45 -5.68 19.77 -8.73
N ALA A 46 -4.82 19.48 -7.73
CA ALA A 46 -3.69 20.34 -7.41
C ALA A 46 -2.59 20.29 -8.49
N ALA A 47 -1.90 21.42 -8.67
CA ALA A 47 -0.82 21.53 -9.63
C ALA A 47 0.32 20.54 -9.35
N TYR A 48 1.00 20.12 -10.41
CA TYR A 48 2.19 19.27 -10.30
C TYR A 48 3.28 19.99 -9.48
N GLY A 49 3.93 19.26 -8.57
CA GLY A 49 4.90 19.82 -7.62
C GLY A 49 4.30 20.41 -6.33
N HIS A 50 2.97 20.52 -6.24
CA HIS A 50 2.31 20.83 -4.98
C HIS A 50 2.27 19.61 -4.06
N ILE A 51 2.27 19.83 -2.74
CA ILE A 51 2.24 18.73 -1.74
C ILE A 51 0.99 17.86 -1.84
N MET A 52 -0.14 18.42 -2.30
CA MET A 52 -1.37 17.67 -2.57
C MET A 52 -1.52 17.28 -4.04
N GLY A 53 -0.53 17.57 -4.90
CA GLY A 53 -0.56 17.22 -6.31
C GLY A 53 -0.19 15.76 -6.56
N HIS A 54 -0.29 15.35 -7.83
CA HIS A 54 0.16 14.04 -8.28
C HIS A 54 1.67 13.88 -8.01
N ARG A 55 2.06 12.89 -7.19
CA ARG A 55 3.41 12.67 -6.62
C ARG A 55 3.80 13.53 -5.42
N GLY A 56 2.84 14.14 -4.76
CA GLY A 56 3.05 14.87 -3.52
C GLY A 56 3.15 13.93 -2.31
N MET A 57 2.35 14.23 -1.29
CA MET A 57 2.39 13.59 0.03
C MET A 57 2.20 12.06 -0.02
N THR A 58 1.33 11.56 -0.89
CA THR A 58 1.03 10.12 -1.01
C THR A 58 2.24 9.28 -1.43
N HIS A 59 3.17 9.88 -2.16
CA HIS A 59 4.38 9.23 -2.67
C HIS A 59 5.57 9.32 -1.70
N THR A 60 5.33 9.63 -0.43
CA THR A 60 6.37 9.69 0.61
C THR A 60 6.47 8.40 1.40
N LEU A 61 7.67 8.09 1.92
CA LEU A 61 7.88 6.97 2.83
C LEU A 61 7.05 7.11 4.12
N VAL A 62 6.81 8.34 4.57
CA VAL A 62 5.99 8.64 5.76
C VAL A 62 4.55 8.21 5.52
N PHE A 63 3.97 8.54 4.36
CA PHE A 63 2.62 8.12 4.01
C PHE A 63 2.52 6.58 3.91
N ALA A 64 3.50 5.94 3.26
CA ALA A 64 3.56 4.48 3.16
C ALA A 64 3.63 3.80 4.55
N LEU A 65 4.44 4.33 5.46
CA LEU A 65 4.55 3.82 6.83
C LEU A 65 3.24 4.01 7.61
N LEU A 66 2.61 5.18 7.51
CA LEU A 66 1.33 5.46 8.17
C LEU A 66 0.23 4.51 7.66
N LEU A 67 0.09 4.39 6.34
CA LEU A 67 -0.88 3.49 5.73
C LEU A 67 -0.66 2.03 6.16
N GLY A 68 0.61 1.58 6.13
CA GLY A 68 0.99 0.23 6.54
C GLY A 68 0.73 -0.03 8.02
N THR A 69 1.06 0.91 8.91
CA THR A 69 0.84 0.77 10.36
C THR A 69 -0.64 0.79 10.71
N ILE A 70 -1.45 1.62 10.06
CA ILE A 70 -2.92 1.64 10.23
C ILE A 70 -3.51 0.29 9.78
N ALA A 71 -3.15 -0.19 8.59
CA ALA A 71 -3.64 -1.47 8.09
C ALA A 71 -3.22 -2.64 8.98
N ALA A 72 -1.97 -2.65 9.44
CA ALA A 72 -1.47 -3.64 10.38
C ALA A 72 -2.25 -3.58 11.71
N GLY A 73 -2.43 -2.40 12.31
CA GLY A 73 -3.18 -2.23 13.55
C GLY A 73 -4.63 -2.70 13.44
N ALA A 74 -5.29 -2.39 12.33
CA ALA A 74 -6.68 -2.79 12.08
C ALA A 74 -6.84 -4.31 11.87
N THR A 75 -5.84 -4.97 11.29
CA THR A 75 -5.92 -6.40 10.90
C THR A 75 -5.13 -7.34 11.82
N PHE A 76 -4.33 -6.81 12.74
CA PHE A 76 -3.42 -7.59 13.59
C PHE A 76 -4.14 -8.72 14.33
N ARG A 77 -5.32 -8.44 14.91
CA ARG A 77 -6.10 -9.45 15.64
C ARG A 77 -6.63 -10.55 14.71
N TYR A 78 -7.03 -10.19 13.49
CA TYR A 78 -7.59 -11.12 12.51
C TYR A 78 -6.53 -12.07 11.94
N PHE A 79 -5.27 -11.63 11.83
CA PHE A 79 -4.17 -12.47 11.33
C PHE A 79 -3.40 -13.20 12.44
N ARG A 80 -3.65 -12.91 13.72
CA ARG A 80 -2.96 -13.56 14.83
C ARG A 80 -3.51 -14.95 15.16
N THR A 81 -4.78 -15.19 14.84
CA THR A 81 -5.44 -16.51 14.93
C THR A 81 -5.02 -17.42 13.78
#